data_AF-E7DNQ6-F1
#
_entry.id   AF-E7DNQ6-F1
#
_cell.length_a   1.000
_cell.length_b   1.000
_cell.length_c   1.000
_cell.angle_alpha   90.00
_cell.angle_beta   90.00
_cell.angle_gamma   90.00
#
_symmetry.space_group_name_H-M   'P 1'
#
loop_
_entity.id
_entity.type
_entity.pdbx_description
1 polymer ?
#
loop_
_entity_poly.entity_id
_entity_poly.type
_entity_poly.pdbx_seq_one_letter_code
_entity_poly.pdbx_strand_id
1 'polypeptide(L)' 'MSELSAKFIGAGAATVGAAGSGAGIGTVFGSLIIGYARNPSLKQQLFTYAIFGFALSEAMGLFCLMMAFLILFGL' A
#
# COMPACT_ATOMS: atom_id res chain seq x y z
N MET A 1 21.89 -3.92 23.40
CA MET A 1 21.65 -3.86 21.94
C MET A 1 22.31 -2.60 21.43
N SER A 2 23.20 -2.66 20.44
CA SER A 2 23.78 -1.46 19.85
C SER A 2 22.73 -0.69 19.06
N GLU A 3 22.82 0.63 19.05
CA GLU A 3 21.87 1.54 18.40
C GLU A 3 21.71 1.23 16.91
N LEU A 4 22.80 0.86 16.23
CA LEU A 4 22.81 0.44 14.83
C LEU A 4 21.95 -0.81 14.57
N SER A 5 22.03 -1.81 15.46
CA SER A 5 21.20 -3.02 15.33
C SER A 5 19.71 -2.72 15.52
N ALA A 6 19.38 -1.79 16.42
CA ALA A 6 17.99 -1.35 16.62
C ALA A 6 17.44 -0.62 15.38
N LYS A 7 18.26 0.20 14.71
CA LYS A 7 17.88 0.87 13.45
C LYS A 7 17.55 -0.13 12.33
N PHE A 8 18.40 -1.14 12.11
CA PHE A 8 18.14 -2.14 11.07
C PHE A 8 16.87 -2.96 11.34
N ILE A 9 16.66 -3.38 12.59
CA ILE A 9 15.44 -4.11 12.97
C ILE A 9 14.21 -3.22 12.83
N GLY A 10 14.28 -1.97 13.31
CA GLY A 10 13.18 -1.00 13.23
C GLY A 10 12.79 -0.66 11.79
N ALA A 11 13.79 -0.47 10.91
CA ALA A 11 13.54 -0.24 9.49
C ALA A 11 12.88 -1.44 8.81
N GLY A 12 13.35 -2.66 9.11
CA GLY A 12 12.71 -3.88 8.63
C GLY A 12 11.26 -4.00 9.10
N ALA A 13 11.01 -3.76 10.38
CA ALA A 13 9.66 -3.79 10.96
C ALA A 13 8.72 -2.73 10.33
N ALA A 14 9.24 -1.54 10.01
CA ALA A 14 8.45 -0.49 9.37
C ALA A 14 7.91 -0.90 7.98
N THR A 15 8.61 -1.77 7.25
CA THR A 15 8.17 -2.23 5.92
C THR A 15 7.00 -3.22 5.94
N VAL A 16 6.66 -3.81 7.10
CA VAL A 16 5.54 -4.77 7.21
C VAL A 16 4.22 -4.15 6.76
N GLY A 17 4.02 -2.85 6.97
CA GLY A 17 2.82 -2.14 6.52
C GLY A 17 2.65 -2.11 5.00
N ALA A 18 3.71 -2.32 4.20
CA ALA A 18 3.61 -2.45 2.75
C ALA A 18 2.81 -3.69 2.34
N ALA A 19 2.82 -4.77 3.14
CA ALA A 19 1.98 -5.94 2.90
C ALA A 19 0.49 -5.61 2.98
N GLY A 20 0.11 -4.71 3.90
CA GLY A 20 -1.27 -4.21 4.03
C GLY A 20 -1.70 -3.42 2.79
N SER A 21 -0.82 -2.57 2.27
CA SER A 21 -1.05 -1.86 1.01
C SER A 21 -1.24 -2.83 -0.16
N GLY A 22 -0.37 -3.83 -0.30
CA GLY A 22 -0.49 -4.87 -1.33
C GLY A 22 -1.81 -5.65 -1.27
N ALA A 23 -2.24 -6.05 -0.06
CA ALA A 23 -3.54 -6.70 0.15
C ALA A 23 -4.73 -5.76 -0.20
N GLY A 24 -4.63 -4.48 0.14
CA GLY A 24 -5.62 -3.47 -0.20
C GLY A 24 -5.77 -3.29 -1.71
N ILE A 25 -4.66 -3.19 -2.43
CA ILE A 25 -4.64 -3.09 -3.90
C ILE A 25 -5.29 -4.32 -4.54
N GLY A 26 -4.93 -5.53 -4.08
CA GLY A 26 -5.54 -6.77 -4.55
C GLY A 26 -7.06 -6.80 -4.34
N THR A 27 -7.53 -6.29 -3.20
CA THR A 27 -8.96 -6.20 -2.89
C THR A 27 -9.69 -5.19 -3.78
N VAL A 28 -9.09 -4.02 -4.02
CA VAL A 28 -9.64 -2.97 -4.89
C VAL A 28 -9.79 -3.47 -6.32
N PHE A 29 -8.73 -4.04 -6.90
CA PHE A 29 -8.78 -4.56 -8.26
C PHE A 29 -9.61 -5.84 -8.39
N GLY A 30 -9.61 -6.71 -7.38
CA GLY A 30 -10.52 -7.87 -7.34
C GLY A 30 -11.99 -7.45 -7.38
N SER A 31 -12.35 -6.44 -6.59
CA SER A 31 -13.71 -5.87 -6.57
C SER A 31 -14.06 -5.18 -7.89
N LEU A 32 -13.09 -4.53 -8.54
CA LEU A 32 -13.27 -3.93 -9.87
C LEU A 32 -13.64 -4.97 -10.92
N ILE A 33 -12.93 -6.10 -10.96
CA ILE A 33 -13.18 -7.18 -11.94
C ILE A 33 -14.58 -7.77 -11.72
N ILE A 34 -14.97 -8.03 -10.47
CA ILE A 34 -16.32 -8.51 -10.13
C ILE A 34 -17.37 -7.47 -10.52
N GLY A 35 -17.13 -6.19 -10.24
CA GLY A 35 -18.01 -5.08 -10.62
C GLY A 35 -18.20 -4.98 -12.14
N TYR A 36 -17.13 -5.13 -12.91
CA TYR A 36 -17.15 -5.15 -14.37
C TYR A 36 -17.94 -6.33 -14.92
N ALA A 37 -17.77 -7.52 -14.34
CA ALA A 37 -18.51 -8.71 -14.74
C ALA A 37 -20.02 -8.56 -14.47
N ARG A 38 -20.40 -7.88 -13.38
CA ARG A 38 -21.80 -7.67 -13.00
C ARG A 38 -22.49 -6.57 -13.81
N ASN A 39 -21.79 -5.48 -14.10
CA ASN A 39 -22.37 -4.39 -14.90
C ASN A 39 -21.31 -3.68 -15.77
N PRO A 40 -21.12 -4.14 -17.03
CA PRO A 40 -20.14 -3.58 -17.95
C PRO A 40 -20.38 -2.11 -18.33
N SER A 41 -21.59 -1.58 -18.18
CA SER A 41 -21.91 -0.19 -18.55
C SER A 41 -21.23 0.84 -17.63
N LEU A 42 -20.94 0.45 -16.38
CA LEU A 42 -20.34 1.33 -15.37
C LEU A 42 -18.80 1.30 -15.35
N LYS A 43 -18.16 0.67 -16.35
CA LYS A 43 -16.71 0.44 -16.39
C LYS A 43 -15.90 1.71 -16.11
N GLN A 44 -16.21 2.80 -16.81
CA GLN A 44 -15.46 4.07 -16.68
C GLN A 44 -15.53 4.63 -15.25
N GLN A 45 -16.70 4.62 -14.64
CA GLN A 45 -16.93 5.15 -13.29
C GLN A 45 -16.27 4.25 -12.23
N LEU A 46 -16.43 2.93 -12.35
CA LEU A 46 -15.78 1.97 -11.46
C LEU A 46 -14.26 2.01 -11.57
N PHE A 47 -13.71 2.23 -12.77
CA PHE A 47 -12.27 2.42 -12.95
C PHE A 47 -11.74 3.62 -12.17
N THR A 48 -12.41 4.77 -12.28
CA THR A 48 -12.04 5.99 -11.55
C THR A 48 -12.04 5.76 -10.04
N TYR A 49 -13.05 5.06 -9.51
CA TYR A 49 -13.08 4.69 -8.10
C TYR A 49 -11.99 3.71 -7.70
N ALA A 50 -11.66 2.75 -8.56
CA ALA A 50 -10.57 1.81 -8.30
C ALA A 50 -9.21 2.50 -8.29
N ILE A 51 -8.93 3.43 -9.21
CA ILE A 51 -7.69 4.21 -9.21
C ILE A 51 -7.59 5.09 -7.95
N PHE A 52 -8.69 5.70 -7.54
CA PHE A 52 -8.73 6.46 -6.29
C PHE A 52 -8.44 5.58 -5.07
N GLY A 53 -9.10 4.42 -4.96
CA GLY A 53 -8.86 3.46 -3.89
C GLY A 53 -7.43 2.88 -3.91
N PHE A 54 -6.89 2.58 -5.09
CA PHE A 54 -5.51 2.17 -5.30
C PHE A 54 -4.54 3.23 -4.78
N ALA A 55 -4.72 4.49 -5.17
CA ALA A 55 -3.83 5.58 -4.76
C ALA A 55 -3.80 5.77 -3.23
N LEU A 56 -4.96 5.65 -2.57
CA LEU A 56 -5.04 5.70 -1.11
C LEU A 56 -4.36 4.49 -0.45
N SER A 57 -4.54 3.28 -1.00
CA SER A 57 -3.87 2.07 -0.50
C SER A 57 -2.36 2.18 -0.65
N GLU A 58 -1.86 2.63 -1.81
CA GLU A 58 -0.44 2.84 -2.07
C GLU A 58 0.17 3.93 -1.20
N ALA A 59 -0.53 5.05 -0.98
CA ALA A 59 -0.04 6.12 -0.12
C ALA A 59 0.33 5.60 1.29
N MET A 60 -0.42 4.62 1.81
CA MET A 60 -0.06 4.00 3.08
C MET A 60 1.20 3.14 3.02
N GLY A 61 1.40 2.39 1.93
CA GLY A 61 2.64 1.65 1.69
C GLY A 61 3.84 2.60 1.58
N LEU A 62 3.67 3.73 0.89
CA LEU A 62 4.70 4.77 0.76
C LEU A 62 5.05 5.43 2.10
N PHE A 63 4.08 5.64 3.00
CA PHE A 63 4.39 6.13 4.34
C PHE A 63 5.21 5.13 5.16
N CYS A 64 4.92 3.83 5.06
CA CYS A 64 5.75 2.80 5.68
C CYS A 64 7.19 2.80 5.13
N LEU A 65 7.34 2.93 3.81
CA LEU A 65 8.64 3.04 3.15
C LEU A 65 9.40 4.31 3.56
N MET A 66 8.70 5.44 3.65
CA MET A 66 9.25 6.71 4.13
C MET A 66 9.82 6.56 5.55
N MET A 67 9.06 5.94 6.46
CA MET A 67 9.55 5.69 7.82
C MET A 67 10.76 4.75 7.83
N ALA A 68 10.77 3.72 7.01
CA ALA A 68 11.93 2.83 6.88
C ALA A 68 13.19 3.60 6.44
N PHE A 69 13.08 4.50 5.47
CA PHE A 69 14.19 5.35 5.03
C PHE A 69 14.63 6.36 6.09
N LEU A 70 13.70 6.97 6.82
CA LEU A 70 14.04 7.85 7.93
C LEU A 70 14.81 7.10 9.02
N ILE A 71 14.42 5.88 9.37
CA ILE A 71 15.11 5.05 10.37
C ILE A 71 16.51 4.62 9.89
N LEU A 72 16.69 4.35 8.59
CA LEU A 72 17.98 3.91 8.04
C LEU A 72 18.97 5.06 7.85
N PHE A 73 18.51 6.22 7.39
CA PHE A 73 19.38 7.26 6.83
C PHE A 73 19.20 8.65 7.45
N GLY A 74 18.08 8.92 8.13
CA GLY A 74 17.74 10.25 8.67
C GLY A 74 17.90 10.39 10.18
N LEU A 75 17.58 9.33 10.92
CA LEU A 75 17.93 9.07 12.32
C LEU A 75 19.23 8.27 12.34
#